data_AF-A0A957VRC4-F1
#
_entry.id   AF-A0A957VRC4-F1
#
_cell.length_a   1.000
_cell.length_b   1.000
_cell.length_c   1.000
_cell.angle_alpha   90.00
_cell.angle_beta   90.00
_cell.angle_gamma   90.00
#
_symmetry.space_group_name_H-M   'P 1'
#
loop_
_entity.id
_entity.type
_entity.pdbx_description
1 polymer ?
#
loop_
_entity_poly.entity_id
_entity_poly.type
_entity_poly.pdbx_seq_one_letter_code
_entity_poly.pdbx_strand_id
1 'polypeptide(L)' 'MNSLVFSTLGCPNWSLEQAADVAVANGYDGIEIRVLDGDIIPADLSPARQAEVRAIMQSR' A
#
# COMPACT_ATOMS: atom_id res chain seq x y z
N MET A 1 -0.88 -21.35 5.35
CA MET A 1 -1.70 -20.13 5.28
C MET A 1 -1.44 -19.50 3.93
N ASN A 2 -2.47 -19.21 3.13
CA ASN A 2 -2.31 -18.45 1.89
C ASN A 2 -2.47 -16.96 2.22
N SER A 3 -1.49 -16.13 1.86
CA SER A 3 -1.58 -14.69 2.02
C SER A 3 -2.47 -14.10 0.92
N LEU A 4 -3.47 -13.32 1.31
CA LEU A 4 -4.36 -12.60 0.39
C LEU A 4 -4.07 -11.10 0.45
N VAL A 5 -3.75 -10.53 -0.71
CA VAL A 5 -3.46 -9.10 -0.88
C VAL A 5 -4.26 -8.56 -2.05
N PHE A 6 -4.52 -7.25 -2.06
CA PHE A 6 -5.07 -6.55 -3.23
C PHE A 6 -4.10 -5.49 -3.74
N SER A 7 -4.25 -5.11 -5.01
CA SER A 7 -3.40 -4.13 -5.66
C SER A 7 -4.01 -2.73 -5.61
N THR A 8 -3.23 -1.74 -5.23
CA THR A 8 -3.57 -0.31 -5.31
C THR A 8 -3.87 0.16 -6.75
N LEU A 9 -3.52 -0.64 -7.77
CA LEU A 9 -3.93 -0.40 -9.16
C LEU A 9 -5.46 -0.34 -9.33
N GLY A 10 -6.21 -1.07 -8.50
CA GLY A 10 -7.68 -1.05 -8.50
C GLY A 10 -8.30 0.19 -7.83
N CYS A 11 -7.49 0.99 -7.12
CA CYS A 11 -7.93 2.18 -6.40
C CYS A 11 -6.89 3.32 -6.51
N PRO A 12 -6.59 3.82 -7.72
CA PRO A 12 -5.45 4.71 -7.97
C PRO A 12 -5.52 6.07 -7.25
N ASN A 13 -6.71 6.47 -6.78
CA ASN A 13 -6.94 7.76 -6.14
C ASN A 13 -6.97 7.68 -4.60
N TRP A 14 -6.74 6.50 -4.01
CA TRP A 14 -6.73 6.35 -2.56
C TRP A 14 -5.36 6.71 -1.99
N SER A 15 -5.36 7.30 -0.79
CA SER A 15 -4.11 7.42 -0.04
C SER A 15 -3.64 6.03 0.43
N LEU A 16 -2.36 5.92 0.75
CA LEU A 16 -1.80 4.67 1.25
C LEU A 16 -2.45 4.26 2.59
N GLU A 17 -2.73 5.23 3.46
CA GLU A 17 -3.44 5.02 4.73
C GLU A 17 -4.84 4.46 4.48
N GLN A 18 -5.60 5.05 3.55
CA GLN A 18 -6.93 4.57 3.22
C GLN A 18 -6.91 3.14 2.68
N ALA A 19 -5.94 2.81 1.80
CA ALA A 19 -5.79 1.45 1.29
C ALA A 19 -5.44 0.46 2.41
N ALA A 20 -4.54 0.84 3.34
CA ALA A 20 -4.18 0.02 4.49
C ALA A 20 -5.36 -0.18 5.46
N ASP A 21 -6.12 0.87 5.76
CA ASP A 21 -7.31 0.79 6.61
C ASP A 21 -8.35 -0.17 6.02
N VAL A 22 -8.56 -0.13 4.70
CA VAL A 22 -9.45 -1.06 4.00
C VAL A 22 -8.92 -2.49 4.01
N ALA A 23 -7.60 -2.69 3.88
CA ALA A 23 -6.98 -4.01 3.97
C ALA A 23 -7.27 -4.66 5.33
N VAL A 24 -7.01 -3.93 6.43
CA VAL A 24 -7.28 -4.38 7.80
C VAL A 24 -8.77 -4.64 8.01
N ALA A 25 -9.63 -3.70 7.61
CA ALA A 25 -11.07 -3.82 7.80
C ALA A 25 -11.71 -5.02 7.09
N ASN A 26 -11.09 -5.49 6.00
CA ASN A 26 -11.59 -6.61 5.18
C ASN A 26 -10.79 -7.91 5.36
N GLY A 27 -9.82 -7.95 6.27
CA GLY A 27 -9.05 -9.17 6.57
C GLY A 27 -8.04 -9.57 5.50
N TYR A 28 -7.54 -8.62 4.72
CA TYR A 28 -6.38 -8.84 3.83
C TYR A 28 -5.09 -8.85 4.66
N ASP A 29 -4.12 -9.66 4.24
CA ASP A 29 -2.80 -9.74 4.90
C ASP A 29 -1.86 -8.59 4.50
N GLY A 30 -2.23 -7.81 3.48
CA GLY A 30 -1.46 -6.69 2.99
C GLY A 30 -1.97 -6.14 1.66
N ILE A 31 -1.17 -5.24 1.08
CA ILE A 31 -1.45 -4.59 -0.20
C ILE A 31 -0.24 -4.68 -1.12
N GLU A 32 -0.49 -4.78 -2.42
CA GLU A 32 0.51 -4.56 -3.45
C GLU A 32 0.46 -3.08 -3.89
N ILE A 33 1.60 -2.40 -3.76
CA ILE A 33 1.73 -0.99 -4.17
C ILE A 33 2.15 -0.93 -5.64
N ARG A 34 1.27 -0.39 -6.48
CA ARG A 34 1.44 -0.15 -7.91
C ARG A 34 1.19 1.31 -8.26
N VAL A 35 0.27 1.94 -7.54
CA VAL A 35 0.00 3.37 -7.57
C VAL A 35 0.23 3.92 -6.16
N LEU A 36 1.00 5.00 -6.06
CA LEU A 36 1.28 5.72 -4.82
C LEU A 36 1.20 7.22 -5.12
N ASP A 37 0.44 7.95 -4.31
CA ASP A 37 0.20 9.39 -4.49
C ASP A 37 -0.41 9.77 -5.86
N GLY A 38 -1.19 8.86 -6.45
CA GLY A 38 -1.85 9.06 -7.76
C GLY A 38 -1.01 8.66 -8.98
N ASP A 39 0.28 8.33 -8.79
CA ASP A 39 1.18 7.96 -9.87
C ASP A 39 1.65 6.51 -9.76
N ILE A 40 2.05 5.92 -10.90
CA ILE A 40 2.68 4.60 -10.90
C ILE A 40 3.99 4.69 -10.12
N ILE A 41 4.15 3.81 -9.15
CA ILE A 41 5.35 3.78 -8.31
C ILE A 41 6.61 3.54 -9.17
N PRO A 42 7.67 4.36 -9.01
CA PRO A 42 8.92 4.15 -9.73
C PRO A 42 9.66 2.91 -9.22
N ALA A 43 10.47 2.30 -10.08
CA ALA A 43 11.27 1.13 -9.72
C ALA A 43 12.39 1.44 -8.70
N ASP A 44 12.81 2.71 -8.63
CA ASP A 44 13.90 3.21 -7.80
C ASP A 44 13.41 4.11 -6.65
N LEU A 45 12.32 3.69 -5.98
CA LEU A 45 11.78 4.42 -4.83
C LEU A 45 12.88 4.66 -3.78
N SER A 46 13.09 5.92 -3.40
CA SER A 46 14.17 6.31 -2.49
C SER A 46 14.08 5.59 -1.13
N PRO A 47 15.21 5.31 -0.45
CA PRO A 47 15.19 4.64 0.85
C PRO A 47 14.34 5.37 1.90
N ALA A 48 14.33 6.70 1.87
CA ALA A 48 13.49 7.51 2.75
C ALA A 48 12.00 7.27 2.49
N ARG A 49 11.57 7.29 1.22
CA ARG A 49 10.18 7.06 0.85
C ARG A 49 9.74 5.62 1.16
N GLN A 50 10.62 4.64 0.98
CA GLN A 50 10.34 3.27 1.42
C GLN A 50 10.16 3.15 2.94
N ALA A 51 10.93 3.91 3.73
CA ALA A 51 10.80 3.92 5.18
C ALA A 51 9.46 4.53 5.61
N GLU A 52 9.02 5.61 4.96
CA GLU A 52 7.70 6.22 5.19
C GLU A 52 6.56 5.22 4.87
N VAL A 53 6.62 4.56 3.71
CA VAL A 53 5.64 3.53 3.32
C VAL A 53 5.59 2.41 4.37
N ARG A 54 6.75 1.92 4.82
CA ARG A 54 6.82 0.88 5.86
C ARG A 54 6.23 1.35 7.18
N ALA A 55 6.53 2.58 7.60
CA ALA A 55 5.99 3.14 8.85
C ALA A 55 4.45 3.23 8.81
N ILE A 56 3.89 3.69 7.68
CA ILE A 56 2.43 3.72 7.49
C ILE A 56 1.86 2.31 7.60
N MET A 57 2.39 1.35 6.84
CA MET A 57 1.90 -0.02 6.81
C MET A 57 2.03 -0.75 8.15
N GLN A 58 3.05 -0.43 8.96
CA GLN A 58 3.25 -1.02 10.29
C GLN A 58 2.40 -0.37 11.38
N SER A 59 1.86 0.81 11.12
CA SER A 59 0.98 1.53 12.04
C SER A 59 -0.50 1.18 11.86
N ARG A 60 -0.80 0.14 11.08
CA ARG A 60 -2.11 -0.40 10.79
C ARG A 60 -2.12 -1.89 11.13
#